data_AF-A0A3A8HQA0-F1
#
_entry.id   AF-A0A3A8HQA0-F1
#
_cell.length_a   1.000
_cell.length_b   1.000
_cell.length_c   1.000
_cell.angle_alpha   90.00
_cell.angle_beta   90.00
_cell.angle_gamma   90.00
#
_symmetry.space_group_name_H-M   'P 1'
#
loop_
_entity.id
_entity.type
_entity.pdbx_description
1 polymer ?
#
loop_
_entity_poly.entity_id
_entity_poly.type
_entity_poly.pdbx_seq_one_letter_code
_entity_poly.pdbx_strand_id
1 'polypeptide(L)' 'MVLELSPQQIHLLRACLAESIEGLHDEVLHTDEHDLRGELRDRLEQLQALQRQVDARVQQDQPSL' A
#
# COMPACT_ATOMS: atom_id res chain seq x y z
N MET A 1 18.72 -9.17 13.20
CA MET A 1 18.60 -7.70 13.09
C MET A 1 17.22 -7.41 12.53
N VAL A 2 16.31 -6.87 13.34
CA VAL A 2 15.04 -6.32 12.84
C VAL A 2 15.37 -4.93 12.31
N LEU A 3 15.19 -4.70 11.01
CA LEU A 3 15.35 -3.37 10.42
C LEU A 3 14.18 -2.53 10.89
N GLU A 4 14.41 -1.66 11.88
CA GLU A 4 13.46 -0.63 12.24
C GLU A 4 13.53 0.47 11.20
N LEU A 5 12.43 0.65 10.45
CA LEU A 5 12.31 1.73 9.47
C LEU A 5 12.22 3.05 10.23
N SER A 6 13.01 4.05 9.81
CA SER A 6 12.87 5.39 10.36
C SER A 6 11.50 5.99 9.98
N PRO A 7 10.97 6.96 10.73
CA PRO A 7 9.70 7.60 10.40
C PRO A 7 9.67 8.16 8.96
N GLN A 8 10.79 8.71 8.48
CA GLN A 8 10.94 9.19 7.11
C GLN A 8 10.82 8.05 6.08
N GLN A 9 11.37 6.87 6.38
CA GLN A 9 11.24 5.68 5.54
C GLN A 9 9.81 5.14 5.55
N ILE A 10 9.10 5.23 6.68
CA ILE A 10 7.68 4.84 6.77
C ILE A 10 6.81 5.80 5.94
N HIS A 11 7.06 7.11 6.01
CA HIS A 11 6.36 8.09 5.18
C HIS A 11 6.63 7.90 3.68
N LEU A 12 7.88 7.62 3.30
CA LEU A 12 8.24 7.29 1.93
C LEU A 12 7.52 6.02 1.47
N LEU A 13 7.56 4.96 2.28
CA LEU A 13 6.86 3.71 2.00
C LEU A 13 5.35 3.93 1.81
N ARG A 14 4.72 4.76 2.66
CA ARG A 14 3.31 5.13 2.52
C ARG A 14 3.01 5.83 1.21
N ALA A 15 3.87 6.76 0.78
CA ALA A 15 3.71 7.47 -0.49
C ALA A 15 3.87 6.52 -1.70
N CYS A 16 4.91 5.67 -1.69
CA CYS A 16 5.12 4.68 -2.75
C CYS A 16 3.97 3.65 -2.82
N LEU A 17 3.43 3.22 -1.68
CA LEU A 17 2.26 2.34 -1.63
C LEU A 17 1.02 3.00 -2.21
N ALA A 18 0.78 4.29 -1.91
CA ALA A 18 -0.36 5.02 -2.46
C ALA A 18 -0.30 5.11 -3.99
N GLU A 19 0.86 5.48 -4.55
CA GLU A 19 1.08 5.54 -6.00
C GLU A 19 0.91 4.17 -6.66
N SER A 20 1.45 3.11 -6.04
CA SER A 20 1.33 1.75 -6.58
C SER A 20 -0.12 1.25 -6.55
N ILE A 21 -0.88 1.60 -5.51
CA ILE A 21 -2.31 1.25 -5.40
C ILE A 21 -3.13 1.99 -6.44
N GLU A 22 -2.86 3.28 -6.67
CA GLU A 22 -3.52 4.07 -7.71
C GLU A 22 -3.27 3.49 -9.10
N GLY A 23 -2.00 3.23 -9.44
CA GLY A 23 -1.64 2.63 -10.72
C GLY A 23 -2.25 1.24 -10.93
N LEU A 24 -2.24 0.38 -9.90
CA LEU A 24 -2.82 -0.96 -10.00
C LEU A 24 -4.35 -0.92 -10.05
N HIS A 25 -4.98 0.02 -9.36
CA HIS A 25 -6.43 0.23 -9.45
C HIS A 25 -6.83 0.62 -10.87
N ASP A 26 -6.10 1.53 -11.50
CA ASP A 26 -6.32 1.88 -12.90
C ASP A 26 -6.08 0.67 -13.81
N GLU A 27 -5.05 -0.13 -13.58
CA GLU A 27 -4.80 -1.35 -14.36
C GLU A 27 -5.94 -2.37 -14.24
N VAL A 28 -6.49 -2.58 -13.04
CA VAL A 28 -7.68 -3.42 -12.81
C VAL A 28 -8.88 -2.92 -13.61
N LEU A 29 -9.10 -1.60 -13.64
CA LEU A 29 -10.24 -0.99 -14.34
C LEU A 29 -10.15 -1.16 -15.86
N HIS A 30 -8.94 -1.13 -16.42
CA HIS A 30 -8.70 -1.23 -17.86
C HIS A 30 -8.44 -2.68 -18.33
N THR A 31 -8.46 -3.66 -17.42
CA THR A 31 -8.26 -5.08 -17.76
C THR A 31 -9.59 -5.77 -18.05
N ASP A 32 -9.77 -6.13 -19.32
CA ASP A 32 -10.99 -6.83 -19.79
C ASP A 32 -10.93 -8.34 -19.54
N GLU A 33 -9.74 -8.93 -19.48
CA GLU A 33 -9.58 -10.36 -19.23
C GLU A 33 -9.94 -10.69 -17.78
N HIS A 34 -10.93 -11.57 -17.60
CA HIS A 34 -11.51 -11.86 -16.29
C HIS A 34 -10.49 -12.44 -15.30
N ASP A 35 -9.65 -13.36 -15.74
CA ASP A 35 -8.71 -14.07 -14.87
C ASP A 35 -7.56 -13.15 -14.45
N LEU A 36 -6.96 -12.43 -15.41
CA LEU A 36 -5.98 -11.39 -15.14
C LEU A 36 -6.53 -10.30 -14.21
N ARG A 37 -7.77 -9.85 -14.43
CA ARG A 37 -8.41 -8.87 -13.53
C ARG A 37 -8.60 -9.42 -12.12
N GLY A 38 -8.86 -10.72 -11.98
CA GLY A 38 -8.90 -11.41 -10.69
C GLY A 38 -7.55 -11.32 -9.97
N GLU A 39 -6.46 -11.69 -10.64
CA GLU A 39 -5.11 -11.62 -10.08
C GLU A 39 -4.69 -10.19 -9.69
N LEU A 40 -5.02 -9.20 -10.52
CA LEU A 40 -4.73 -7.80 -10.24
C LEU A 40 -5.53 -7.28 -9.03
N ARG A 41 -6.80 -7.71 -8.88
CA ARG A 41 -7.61 -7.38 -7.70
C ARG A 41 -7.03 -7.99 -6.43
N ASP A 42 -6.60 -9.24 -6.46
CA ASP A 42 -5.99 -9.90 -5.30
C ASP A 42 -4.70 -9.18 -4.87
N ARG A 43 -3.89 -8.74 -5.84
CA ARG A 43 -2.70 -7.91 -5.56
C ARG A 43 -3.08 -6.53 -4.99
N LEU A 44 -4.13 -5.91 -5.50
CA LEU A 44 -4.63 -4.63 -5.00
C LEU A 44 -5.09 -4.75 -3.54
N GLU A 45 -5.81 -5.81 -3.20
CA GLU A 45 -6.24 -6.08 -1.82
C GLU A 45 -5.04 -6.29 -0.87
N GLN A 46 -4.00 -7.00 -1.32
CA GLN A 46 -2.76 -7.17 -0.56
C GLN A 46 -2.06 -5.84 -0.31
N LEU A 47 -1.93 -4.98 -1.33
CA LEU A 47 -1.33 -3.65 -1.19
C LEU A 47 -2.15 -2.75 -0.25
N GLN A 48 -3.47 -2.77 -0.33
CA GLN A 48 -4.34 -2.04 0.59
C GLN A 48 -4.24 -2.55 2.03
N ALA A 49 -4.03 -3.86 2.23
CA ALA A 49 -3.76 -4.43 3.55
C ALA A 49 -2.40 -3.98 4.11
N LEU A 50 -1.38 -3.87 3.25
CA LEU A 50 -0.07 -3.30 3.60
C LEU A 50 -0.17 -1.81 3.95
N GLN A 51 -0.90 -1.02 3.16
CA GLN A 51 -1.11 0.40 3.42
C GLN A 51 -1.76 0.64 4.78
N ARG A 52 -2.79 -0.15 5.14
CA ARG A 52 -3.41 -0.08 6.47
C ARG A 52 -2.44 -0.37 7.62
N GLN A 53 -1.52 -1.31 7.43
CA GLN A 53 -0.48 -1.61 8.44
C GLN A 53 0.53 -0.47 8.57
N VAL A 54 0.92 0.15 7.45
CA VAL A 54 1.81 1.31 7.45
C VAL A 54 1.14 2.52 8.08
N ASP A 55 -0.12 2.80 7.75
CA ASP A 55 -0.90 3.89 8.34
C ASP A 55 -1.05 3.73 9.86
N ALA A 56 -1.28 2.49 10.34
CA ALA A 56 -1.32 2.20 11.76
C ALA A 56 0.02 2.50 12.46
N ARG A 57 1.16 2.17 11.82
CA ARG A 57 2.49 2.52 12.35
C ARG A 57 2.73 4.04 12.35
N VAL A 58 2.35 4.74 11.29
CA VAL A 58 2.46 6.22 11.23
C VAL A 58 1.65 6.88 12.35
N GLN A 59 0.45 6.38 12.63
CA GLN A 59 -0.38 6.89 13.72
C GLN A 59 0.21 6.60 15.11
N GLN A 60 0.89 5.47 15.29
CA GLN A 60 1.58 5.12 16.54
C GLN A 60 2.83 5.98 16.78
N ASP A 61 3.53 6.37 15.72
CA ASP A 61 4.73 7.21 15.78
C ASP A 61 4.40 8.71 15.88
N GLN A 62 3.14 9.12 15.68
CA GLN A 62 2.70 10.50 15.86
C GLN A 62 2.49 10.77 17.36
N PRO A 63 3.33 11.58 18.02
CA PRO A 63 3.11 11.92 19.41
C PRO A 63 1.81 12.72 19.51
N SER A 64 0.87 12.23 20.32
CA SER A 64 -0.31 12.96 20.73
C SER A 64 0.14 14.31 21.33
N LEU A 65 -0.11 15.39 20.59
CA LEU A 65 0.02 16.76 21.07
C LEU A 65 -1.06 17.07 22.11
#